data_AF-A0AAE5CBJ1-F1
#
_entry.id   AF-A0AAE5CBJ1-F1
#
_cell.length_a   1.000
_cell.length_b   1.000
_cell.length_c   1.000
_cell.angle_alpha   90.00
_cell.angle_beta   90.00
_cell.angle_gamma   90.00
#
_symmetry.space_group_name_H-M   'P 1'
#
loop_
_entity.id
_entity.type
_entity.pdbx_description
1 polymer ?
#
loop_
_entity_poly.entity_id
_entity_poly.type
_entity_poly.pdbx_seq_one_letter_code
_entity_poly.pdbx_strand_id
1 'polypeptide(L)'
;MRRADHDAPRGVAGVNMYGAYLPVGAPLDSPPEDWTIIQAPLVEQPAGEWDGAGAETPSHVYGLDESTGEWQSRIYYRGYPSGAVWNNEGPVQVGYLYWDGSIWQRYGPPVLTAEHDFERWGQYSFLGEPTARYFDGGWHIWYLAGIPPNLVHATSTDGRTWIDRRIMWAETATNLDVIRVGDHYEPVPPSVAHAAANTTEHAAANTFSCVMRTSSDHQIVNVRPIARFRIVASRNRPAV
;
A
#
# COMPACT_ATOMS: atom_id res chain seq x y z
N MET A 1 -47.70 -8.60 -10.73
CA MET A 1 -46.61 -7.96 -9.98
C MET A 1 -45.31 -8.67 -10.36
N ARG A 2 -44.61 -8.19 -11.40
CA ARG A 2 -43.33 -8.78 -11.83
C ARG A 2 -42.24 -8.20 -10.93
N ARG A 3 -41.47 -9.04 -10.25
CA ARG A 3 -40.23 -8.64 -9.59
C ARG A 3 -39.34 -8.03 -10.67
N ALA A 4 -38.87 -6.80 -10.45
CA ALA A 4 -37.81 -6.24 -11.26
C ALA A 4 -36.59 -7.15 -11.05
N ASP A 5 -36.13 -7.76 -12.14
CA ASP A 5 -34.82 -8.37 -12.19
C ASP A 5 -33.82 -7.24 -11.90
N HIS A 6 -33.26 -7.26 -10.69
CA HIS A 6 -32.07 -6.49 -10.40
C HIS A 6 -31.00 -7.02 -11.33
N ASP A 7 -30.72 -6.29 -12.41
CA ASP A 7 -29.49 -6.43 -13.17
C ASP A 7 -28.36 -6.57 -12.14
N ALA A 8 -27.72 -7.75 -12.11
CA ALA A 8 -26.52 -7.93 -11.32
C ALA A 8 -25.58 -6.78 -11.72
N PRO A 9 -25.16 -5.93 -10.78
CA PRO A 9 -24.35 -4.77 -11.11
C PRO A 9 -23.17 -5.28 -11.92
N ARG A 10 -22.99 -4.76 -13.14
CA ARG A 10 -21.83 -5.04 -13.99
C ARG A 10 -20.62 -4.97 -13.08
N GLY A 11 -19.94 -6.10 -12.88
CA GLY A 11 -18.88 -6.24 -11.90
C GLY A 11 -17.94 -5.06 -12.05
N VAL A 12 -17.95 -4.16 -11.07
CA VAL A 12 -17.07 -2.99 -11.11
C VAL A 12 -15.68 -3.58 -11.13
N ALA A 13 -14.97 -3.36 -12.22
CA ALA A 13 -13.62 -3.87 -12.37
C ALA A 13 -12.80 -3.37 -11.19
N GLY A 14 -12.40 -4.28 -10.30
CA GLY A 14 -11.70 -3.94 -9.08
C GLY A 14 -10.36 -3.26 -9.37
N VAL A 15 -9.86 -2.48 -8.41
CA VAL A 15 -8.49 -1.95 -8.49
C VAL A 15 -7.52 -3.05 -8.10
N ASN A 16 -6.64 -3.43 -9.02
CA ASN A 16 -5.65 -4.48 -8.79
C ASN A 16 -4.23 -3.89 -8.70
N MET A 17 -3.36 -4.61 -8.00
CA MET A 17 -1.94 -4.29 -7.92
C MET A 17 -1.16 -5.01 -9.02
N TYR A 18 -0.28 -4.28 -9.68
CA TYR A 18 0.62 -4.79 -10.71
C TYR A 18 2.06 -4.48 -10.31
N GLY A 19 2.99 -5.29 -10.80
CA GLY A 19 4.42 -5.06 -10.63
C GLY A 19 5.06 -4.53 -11.91
N ALA A 20 6.11 -3.75 -11.74
CA ALA A 20 7.08 -3.43 -12.76
C ALA A 20 8.48 -3.56 -12.16
N TYR A 21 9.45 -4.00 -12.94
CA TYR A 21 10.81 -4.17 -12.44
C TYR A 21 11.87 -3.87 -13.49
N LEU A 22 13.05 -3.52 -12.99
CA LEU A 22 14.26 -3.35 -13.77
C LEU A 22 15.24 -4.50 -13.47
N PRO A 23 16.15 -4.83 -14.41
CA PRO A 23 17.28 -5.71 -14.13
C PRO A 23 18.06 -5.23 -12.91
N VAL A 24 18.64 -6.18 -12.16
CA VAL A 24 19.49 -5.84 -11.00
C VAL A 24 20.64 -4.96 -11.47
N GLY A 25 20.81 -3.81 -10.82
CA GLY A 25 21.86 -2.83 -11.14
C GLY A 25 21.46 -1.75 -12.15
N ALA A 26 20.36 -1.92 -12.90
CA ALA A 26 19.88 -0.86 -13.79
C ALA A 26 19.42 0.38 -13.00
N PRO A 27 19.68 1.59 -13.51
CA PRO A 27 19.35 2.82 -12.80
C PRO A 27 17.84 3.08 -12.86
N LEU A 28 17.29 3.78 -11.85
CA LEU A 28 15.83 3.98 -11.76
C LEU A 28 15.28 4.95 -12.80
N ASP A 29 16.15 5.78 -13.39
CA ASP A 29 15.86 6.65 -14.52
C ASP A 29 16.07 5.95 -15.87
N SER A 30 16.25 4.61 -15.88
CA SER A 30 16.24 3.80 -17.10
C SER A 30 14.99 4.11 -17.95
N PRO A 31 15.14 4.14 -19.28
CA PRO A 31 14.04 4.43 -20.19
C PRO A 31 12.91 3.38 -20.08
N PRO A 32 11.65 3.72 -20.43
CA PRO A 32 10.49 2.85 -20.23
C PRO A 32 10.60 1.44 -20.82
N GLU A 33 11.31 1.28 -21.94
CA GLU A 33 11.55 0.00 -22.61
C GLU A 33 12.43 -0.98 -21.81
N ASP A 34 13.22 -0.48 -20.85
CA ASP A 34 14.02 -1.32 -19.96
C ASP A 34 13.18 -1.91 -18.81
N TRP A 35 12.00 -1.33 -18.56
CA TRP A 35 11.10 -1.79 -17.51
C TRP A 35 10.29 -2.99 -17.98
N THR A 36 10.36 -4.09 -17.24
CA THR A 36 9.43 -5.19 -17.42
C THR A 36 8.18 -4.93 -16.59
N ILE A 37 7.04 -4.76 -17.25
CA ILE A 37 5.73 -4.62 -16.60
C ILE A 37 5.04 -5.98 -16.55
N ILE A 38 4.66 -6.42 -15.35
CA ILE A 38 3.84 -7.61 -15.13
C ILE A 38 2.42 -7.29 -15.59
N GLN A 39 1.97 -7.96 -16.65
CA GLN A 39 0.66 -7.69 -17.28
C GLN A 39 -0.52 -8.26 -16.49
N ALA A 40 -0.29 -9.26 -15.65
CA ALA A 40 -1.30 -9.82 -14.76
C ALA A 40 -1.25 -9.14 -13.37
N PRO A 41 -2.39 -9.04 -12.66
CA PRO A 41 -2.40 -8.68 -11.25
C PRO A 41 -1.42 -9.54 -10.44
N LEU A 42 -0.76 -8.95 -9.45
CA LEU A 42 0.07 -9.71 -8.51
C LEU A 42 -0.78 -10.74 -7.75
N VAL A 43 -1.98 -10.33 -7.35
CA VAL A 43 -3.07 -11.19 -6.84
C VAL A 43 -4.39 -10.58 -7.29
N GLU A 44 -5.36 -11.41 -7.67
CA GLU A 44 -6.73 -10.98 -7.92
C GLU A 44 -7.49 -10.79 -6.61
N GLN A 45 -8.21 -9.68 -6.46
CA GLN A 45 -9.03 -9.46 -5.27
C GLN A 45 -10.31 -10.30 -5.30
N PRO A 46 -10.59 -11.09 -4.24
CA PRO A 46 -11.77 -11.94 -4.20
C PRO A 46 -13.04 -11.12 -4.06
N ALA A 47 -13.96 -11.28 -5.02
CA ALA A 47 -15.24 -10.59 -5.00
C ALA A 47 -16.04 -10.90 -3.73
N GLY A 48 -16.57 -9.86 -3.08
CA GLY A 48 -17.36 -9.99 -1.86
C GLY A 48 -16.55 -10.04 -0.56
N GLU A 49 -15.22 -10.00 -0.63
CA GLU A 49 -14.37 -9.83 0.56
C GLU A 49 -14.10 -8.35 0.88
N TRP A 50 -13.43 -8.10 2.01
CA TRP A 50 -13.18 -6.77 2.56
C TRP A 50 -12.37 -5.83 1.64
N ASP A 51 -11.56 -6.40 0.74
CA ASP A 51 -10.79 -5.73 -0.30
C ASP A 51 -11.26 -6.10 -1.71
N GLY A 52 -12.45 -6.72 -1.84
CA GLY A 52 -12.95 -7.26 -3.10
C GLY A 52 -13.22 -6.21 -4.19
N ALA A 53 -13.38 -4.94 -3.83
CA ALA A 53 -13.49 -3.85 -4.81
C ALA A 53 -12.14 -3.23 -5.18
N GLY A 54 -11.09 -3.47 -4.39
CA GLY A 54 -9.74 -3.14 -4.80
C GLY A 54 -8.72 -3.02 -3.68
N ALA A 55 -7.47 -2.95 -4.12
CA ALA A 55 -6.29 -2.71 -3.31
C ALA A 55 -5.50 -1.52 -3.86
N GLU A 56 -5.22 -0.54 -3.01
CA GLU A 56 -4.58 0.72 -3.36
C GLU A 56 -3.44 1.07 -2.42
N THR A 57 -2.64 2.07 -2.83
CA THR A 57 -1.57 2.68 -2.02
C THR A 57 -0.58 1.64 -1.46
N PRO A 58 0.03 0.80 -2.34
CA PRO A 58 0.91 -0.27 -1.89
C PRO A 58 2.21 0.27 -1.28
N SER A 59 2.66 -0.35 -0.19
CA SER A 59 3.97 -0.13 0.42
C SER A 59 4.72 -1.45 0.56
N HIS A 60 5.80 -1.58 -0.21
CA HIS A 60 6.70 -2.73 -0.12
C HIS A 60 7.71 -2.59 1.02
N VAL A 61 7.97 -3.69 1.73
CA VAL A 61 8.97 -3.79 2.79
C VAL A 61 9.52 -5.22 2.84
N TYR A 62 10.80 -5.34 3.19
CA TYR A 62 11.47 -6.61 3.47
C TYR A 62 11.91 -6.63 4.93
N GLY A 63 11.46 -7.62 5.70
CA GLY A 63 11.70 -7.69 7.14
C GLY A 63 11.65 -9.11 7.69
N LEU A 64 12.12 -9.29 8.92
CA LEU A 64 12.10 -10.58 9.61
C LEU A 64 10.72 -10.80 10.25
N ASP A 65 10.03 -11.87 9.89
CA ASP A 65 8.88 -12.36 10.66
C ASP A 65 9.39 -13.16 11.86
N GLU A 66 9.37 -12.56 13.05
CA GLU A 66 9.86 -13.22 14.27
C GLU A 66 9.10 -14.51 14.62
N SER A 67 7.85 -14.66 14.15
CA SER A 67 7.08 -15.88 14.44
C SER A 67 7.57 -17.11 13.67
N THR A 68 8.19 -16.89 12.51
CA THR A 68 8.75 -17.96 11.67
C THR A 68 10.27 -17.97 11.67
N GLY A 69 10.90 -16.85 12.05
CA GLY A 69 12.34 -16.64 11.93
C GLY A 69 12.81 -16.39 10.49
N GLU A 70 11.88 -16.10 9.57
CA GLU A 70 12.18 -15.96 8.14
C GLU A 70 12.10 -14.50 7.69
N TRP A 71 13.03 -14.11 6.80
CA TRP A 71 12.94 -12.83 6.13
C TRP A 71 11.95 -12.88 4.98
N GLN A 72 10.98 -11.99 4.97
CA GLN A 72 9.86 -12.00 4.03
C GLN A 72 9.64 -10.63 3.38
N SER A 73 9.37 -10.65 2.07
CA SER A 73 8.90 -9.48 1.33
C SER A 73 7.40 -9.35 1.48
N ARG A 74 6.93 -8.15 1.83
CA ARG A 74 5.51 -7.84 1.99
C ARG A 74 5.13 -6.56 1.28
N ILE A 75 3.89 -6.49 0.81
CA ILE A 75 3.27 -5.30 0.24
C ILE A 75 2.02 -5.01 1.07
N TYR A 76 2.08 -3.99 1.92
CA TYR A 76 0.90 -3.52 2.66
C TYR A 76 0.06 -2.65 1.73
N TYR A 77 -1.25 -2.77 1.80
CA TYR A 77 -2.15 -2.01 0.94
C TYR A 77 -3.43 -1.64 1.67
N ARG A 78 -4.04 -0.54 1.22
CA ARG A 78 -5.40 -0.16 1.59
C ARG A 78 -6.38 -1.02 0.78
N GLY A 79 -7.28 -1.72 1.44
CA GLY A 79 -8.36 -2.46 0.80
C GLY A 79 -9.73 -1.90 1.17
N TYR A 80 -10.70 -2.08 0.27
CA TYR A 80 -12.07 -1.62 0.46
C TYR A 80 -13.08 -2.52 -0.27
N PRO A 81 -14.31 -2.67 0.26
CA PRO A 81 -15.28 -3.64 -0.25
C PRO A 81 -16.20 -3.06 -1.34
N SER A 82 -16.21 -1.75 -1.55
CA SER A 82 -17.10 -1.06 -2.51
C SER A 82 -16.31 -0.20 -3.50
N GLY A 83 -16.85 0.02 -4.71
CA GLY A 83 -16.18 0.81 -5.75
C GLY A 83 -16.01 2.30 -5.42
N ALA A 84 -16.50 2.76 -4.28
CA ALA A 84 -16.43 4.12 -3.83
C ALA A 84 -15.42 4.26 -2.70
N VAL A 85 -14.28 4.84 -3.03
CA VAL A 85 -13.10 4.95 -2.15
C VAL A 85 -13.30 5.98 -1.02
N TRP A 86 -14.24 6.91 -1.18
CA TRP A 86 -14.48 8.03 -0.25
C TRP A 86 -15.94 8.16 0.15
N ASN A 87 -16.57 7.05 0.54
CA ASN A 87 -17.88 7.12 1.15
C ASN A 87 -17.98 6.21 2.37
N ASN A 88 -19.01 6.47 3.16
CA ASN A 88 -19.28 5.76 4.39
C ASN A 88 -20.00 4.42 4.13
N GLU A 89 -19.74 3.77 2.99
CA GLU A 89 -20.45 2.56 2.55
C GLU A 89 -19.74 1.26 2.95
N GLY A 90 -18.55 1.34 3.53
CA GLY A 90 -17.85 0.17 4.04
C GLY A 90 -16.55 0.50 4.78
N PRO A 91 -16.04 -0.44 5.58
CA PRO A 91 -14.76 -0.27 6.25
C PRO A 91 -13.63 -0.23 5.22
N VAL A 92 -12.72 0.72 5.40
CA VAL A 92 -11.42 0.75 4.73
C VAL A 92 -10.37 0.26 5.73
N GLN A 93 -9.60 -0.74 5.31
CA GLN A 93 -8.70 -1.52 6.17
C GLN A 93 -7.36 -1.72 5.48
N VAL A 94 -6.34 -2.19 6.23
CA VAL A 94 -5.02 -2.50 5.65
C VAL A 94 -4.83 -4.02 5.64
N GLY A 95 -4.45 -4.55 4.49
CA GLY A 95 -4.02 -5.93 4.30
C GLY A 95 -2.58 -5.99 3.82
N TYR A 96 -2.08 -7.19 3.54
CA TYR A 96 -0.80 -7.33 2.85
C TYR A 96 -0.75 -8.55 1.91
N LEU A 97 0.10 -8.42 0.90
CA LEU A 97 0.61 -9.56 0.12
C LEU A 97 1.97 -9.96 0.66
N TYR A 98 2.30 -11.24 0.61
CA TYR A 98 3.66 -11.73 0.87
C TYR A 98 4.21 -12.52 -0.31
N TRP A 99 5.54 -12.50 -0.44
CA TRP A 99 6.24 -13.35 -1.39
C TRP A 99 6.54 -14.71 -0.76
N ASP A 100 6.11 -15.80 -1.41
CA ASP A 100 6.36 -17.17 -0.95
C ASP A 100 7.67 -17.78 -1.49
N GLY A 101 8.43 -17.01 -2.28
CA GLY A 101 9.61 -17.47 -3.01
C GLY A 101 9.39 -17.57 -4.52
N SER A 102 8.14 -17.68 -4.98
CA SER A 102 7.75 -17.88 -6.38
C SER A 102 6.65 -16.94 -6.87
N ILE A 103 5.65 -16.65 -6.04
CA ILE A 103 4.51 -15.79 -6.35
C ILE A 103 4.14 -14.90 -5.16
N TRP A 104 3.40 -13.83 -5.45
CA TRP A 104 2.73 -13.05 -4.42
C TRP A 104 1.47 -13.79 -3.97
N GLN A 105 1.25 -13.84 -2.66
CA GLN A 105 0.07 -14.43 -2.04
C GLN A 105 -0.62 -13.40 -1.16
N ARG A 106 -1.95 -13.39 -1.17
CA ARG A 106 -2.77 -12.59 -0.25
C ARG A 106 -2.85 -13.31 1.10
N TYR A 107 -2.66 -12.56 2.19
CA TYR A 107 -2.74 -13.13 3.54
C TYR A 107 -4.16 -13.61 3.91
N GLY A 108 -5.20 -12.90 3.46
CA GLY A 108 -6.59 -13.22 3.73
C GLY A 108 -7.29 -12.08 4.49
N PRO A 109 -7.34 -12.13 5.83
CA PRO A 109 -7.96 -11.06 6.62
C PRO A 109 -7.13 -9.77 6.62
N PRO A 110 -7.75 -8.60 6.93
CA PRO A 110 -7.00 -7.38 7.16
C PRO A 110 -6.11 -7.49 8.39
N VAL A 111 -4.93 -6.87 8.35
CA VAL A 111 -3.98 -6.77 9.47
C VAL A 111 -4.13 -5.50 10.29
N LEU A 112 -4.77 -4.46 9.75
CA LEU A 112 -5.25 -3.33 10.53
C LEU A 112 -6.73 -3.09 10.28
N THR A 113 -7.46 -2.95 11.37
CA THR A 113 -8.84 -2.47 11.41
C THR A 113 -8.94 -1.41 12.49
N ALA A 114 -9.89 -0.48 12.38
CA ALA A 114 -10.06 0.56 13.41
C ALA A 114 -10.38 -0.03 14.79
N GLU A 115 -9.48 0.20 15.73
CA GLU A 115 -9.57 -0.16 17.15
C GLU A 115 -9.80 1.08 18.02
N HIS A 116 -9.37 2.25 17.57
CA HIS A 116 -9.56 3.52 18.27
C HIS A 116 -10.54 4.45 17.55
N ASP A 117 -11.16 5.38 18.29
CA ASP A 117 -12.12 6.34 17.72
C ASP A 117 -11.48 7.25 16.66
N PHE A 118 -10.19 7.61 16.83
CA PHE A 118 -9.46 8.40 15.84
C PHE A 118 -9.19 7.68 14.52
N GLU A 119 -9.47 6.37 14.44
CA GLU A 119 -9.32 5.55 13.23
C GLU A 119 -10.65 5.37 12.47
N ARG A 120 -11.73 5.99 12.95
CA ARG A 120 -13.08 5.80 12.43
C ARG A 120 -13.57 6.98 11.60
N TRP A 121 -14.43 6.67 10.63
CA TRP A 121 -15.36 7.62 10.04
C TRP A 121 -16.78 7.20 10.44
N GLY A 122 -17.34 7.87 11.45
CA GLY A 122 -18.58 7.42 12.08
C GLY A 122 -18.41 6.03 12.69
N GLN A 123 -19.15 5.05 12.18
CA GLN A 123 -19.10 3.66 12.69
C GLN A 123 -18.07 2.78 11.98
N TYR A 124 -17.51 3.22 10.83
CA TYR A 124 -16.66 2.36 10.00
C TYR A 124 -15.17 2.62 10.24
N SER A 125 -14.37 1.59 9.95
CA SER A 125 -12.92 1.72 9.85
C SER A 125 -12.56 2.64 8.69
N PHE A 126 -11.64 3.57 8.91
CA PHE A 126 -11.15 4.47 7.86
C PHE A 126 -9.63 4.54 7.90
N LEU A 127 -8.97 3.51 7.38
CA LEU A 127 -7.51 3.38 7.35
C LEU A 127 -7.00 3.45 5.91
N GLY A 128 -5.96 4.23 5.63
CA GLY A 128 -5.45 4.37 4.27
C GLY A 128 -3.95 4.64 4.20
N GLU A 129 -3.41 4.53 2.99
CA GLU A 129 -2.05 4.95 2.65
C GLU A 129 -0.97 4.39 3.58
N PRO A 130 -0.90 3.05 3.74
CA PRO A 130 0.10 2.45 4.60
C PRO A 130 1.50 2.68 4.02
N THR A 131 2.43 3.06 4.89
CA THR A 131 3.86 3.10 4.65
C THR A 131 4.53 2.22 5.70
N ALA A 132 4.99 1.04 5.31
CA ALA A 132 5.61 0.06 6.18
C ALA A 132 7.14 0.03 6.01
N ARG A 133 7.86 -0.21 7.11
CA ARG A 133 9.31 -0.34 7.17
C ARG A 133 9.73 -1.39 8.20
N TYR A 134 10.86 -2.04 7.95
CA TYR A 134 11.52 -2.90 8.91
C TYR A 134 12.90 -2.32 9.22
N PHE A 135 13.15 -2.01 10.49
CA PHE A 135 14.42 -1.46 10.95
C PHE A 135 14.60 -1.69 12.45
N ASP A 136 15.85 -1.66 12.90
CA ASP A 136 16.22 -1.81 14.31
C ASP A 136 15.56 -3.03 14.99
N GLY A 137 15.36 -4.10 14.20
CA GLY A 137 14.75 -5.37 14.63
C GLY A 137 13.22 -5.40 14.60
N GLY A 138 12.54 -4.28 14.33
CA GLY A 138 11.08 -4.17 14.41
C GLY A 138 10.40 -3.74 13.10
N TRP A 139 9.12 -4.07 13.01
CA TRP A 139 8.24 -3.54 11.98
C TRP A 139 7.58 -2.25 12.45
N HIS A 140 7.52 -1.28 11.55
CA HIS A 140 6.86 0.00 11.77
C HIS A 140 5.92 0.27 10.59
N ILE A 141 4.75 0.82 10.89
CA ILE A 141 3.81 1.27 9.87
C ILE A 141 3.29 2.65 10.22
N TRP A 142 3.21 3.50 9.21
CA TRP A 142 2.53 4.78 9.23
C TRP A 142 1.32 4.70 8.32
N TYR A 143 0.19 5.24 8.72
CA TYR A 143 -1.04 5.21 7.93
C TYR A 143 -1.93 6.41 8.25
N LEU A 144 -2.80 6.76 7.31
CA LEU A 144 -3.86 7.73 7.54
C LEU A 144 -5.04 7.07 8.24
N ALA A 145 -5.64 7.76 9.22
CA ALA A 145 -6.77 7.24 9.97
C ALA A 145 -7.81 8.32 10.32
N GLY A 146 -9.10 7.97 10.18
CA GLY A 146 -10.24 8.80 10.58
C GLY A 146 -10.53 10.01 9.68
N ILE A 147 -11.51 10.82 10.09
CA ILE A 147 -11.86 12.08 9.42
C ILE A 147 -12.03 13.22 10.46
N PRO A 148 -11.25 14.31 10.35
CA PRO A 148 -10.16 14.54 9.39
C PRO A 148 -9.02 13.52 9.54
N PRO A 149 -8.25 13.22 8.48
CA PRO A 149 -7.22 12.19 8.53
C PRO A 149 -6.08 12.58 9.47
N ASN A 150 -5.79 11.68 10.40
CA ASN A 150 -4.62 11.71 11.28
C ASN A 150 -3.53 10.85 10.68
N LEU A 151 -2.27 11.24 10.89
CA LEU A 151 -1.15 10.34 10.72
C LEU A 151 -1.00 9.50 11.98
N VAL A 152 -1.10 8.18 11.83
CA VAL A 152 -0.94 7.21 12.90
C VAL A 152 0.32 6.39 12.68
N HIS A 153 1.02 6.08 13.76
CA HIS A 153 2.15 5.15 13.79
C HIS A 153 1.77 3.93 14.63
N ALA A 154 2.20 2.75 14.19
CA ALA A 154 2.09 1.50 14.93
C ALA A 154 3.36 0.65 14.76
N THR A 155 3.58 -0.27 15.70
CA THR A 155 4.73 -1.19 15.72
C THR A 155 4.27 -2.64 15.67
N SER A 156 5.15 -3.53 15.22
CA SER A 156 4.89 -4.97 15.22
C SER A 156 6.19 -5.76 15.31
N THR A 157 6.13 -6.94 15.93
CA THR A 157 7.24 -7.92 15.96
C THR A 157 7.20 -8.87 14.78
N ASP A 158 6.00 -9.19 14.28
CA ASP A 158 5.78 -10.16 13.20
C ASP A 158 5.27 -9.52 11.90
N GLY A 159 5.05 -8.21 11.90
CA GLY A 159 4.47 -7.41 10.82
C GLY A 159 3.01 -7.72 10.49
N ARG A 160 2.30 -8.47 11.34
CA ARG A 160 0.88 -8.84 11.14
C ARG A 160 0.02 -8.30 12.27
N THR A 161 0.53 -8.39 13.49
CA THR A 161 -0.14 -7.90 14.69
C THR A 161 0.45 -6.54 15.04
N TRP A 162 -0.34 -5.48 14.86
CA TRP A 162 0.11 -4.11 15.06
C TRP A 162 -0.39 -3.52 16.37
N ILE A 163 0.54 -3.06 17.18
CA ILE A 163 0.34 -2.52 18.53
C ILE A 163 0.86 -1.08 18.64
N ASP A 164 0.75 -0.50 19.84
CA ASP A 164 1.24 0.85 20.18
C ASP A 164 0.78 1.95 19.21
N ARG A 165 -0.48 1.86 18.78
CA ARG A 165 -1.09 2.78 17.81
C ARG A 165 -1.23 4.17 18.41
N ARG A 166 -0.62 5.17 17.79
CA ARG A 166 -0.62 6.55 18.28
C ARG A 166 -0.68 7.56 17.15
N ILE A 167 -1.42 8.64 17.37
CA ILE A 167 -1.42 9.81 16.49
C ILE A 167 -0.03 10.46 16.59
N MET A 168 0.68 10.52 15.46
CA MET A 168 1.94 11.25 15.32
C MET A 168 1.69 12.69 14.89
N TRP A 169 0.68 12.90 14.05
CA TRP A 169 0.27 14.22 13.57
C TRP A 169 -1.25 14.24 13.40
N ALA A 170 -1.91 15.18 14.07
CA ALA A 170 -3.36 15.33 13.99
C ALA A 170 -3.75 16.25 12.83
N GLU A 171 -4.83 15.90 12.13
CA GLU A 171 -5.56 16.72 11.16
C GLU A 171 -4.71 17.24 9.98
N THR A 172 -5.08 16.90 8.73
CA THR A 172 -4.45 17.33 7.45
C THR A 172 -3.23 16.52 6.98
N ALA A 173 -2.99 15.35 7.54
CA ALA A 173 -1.97 14.44 7.00
C ALA A 173 -2.36 13.96 5.59
N THR A 174 -1.38 13.91 4.70
CA THR A 174 -1.48 13.37 3.34
C THR A 174 -0.46 12.26 3.14
N ASN A 175 -0.51 11.55 2.01
CA ASN A 175 0.38 10.43 1.67
C ASN A 175 1.82 10.78 2.00
N LEU A 176 2.39 10.14 3.01
CA LEU A 176 3.78 10.36 3.37
C LEU A 176 4.56 9.09 3.19
N ASP A 177 5.81 9.28 2.81
CA ASP A 177 6.81 8.25 2.94
C ASP A 177 7.67 8.53 4.17
N VAL A 178 8.42 7.53 4.63
CA VAL A 178 9.35 7.72 5.75
C VAL A 178 10.73 7.22 5.33
N ILE A 179 11.73 8.06 5.58
CA ILE A 179 13.14 7.74 5.36
C ILE A 179 13.89 7.79 6.68
N ARG A 180 14.97 7.00 6.77
CA ARG A 180 15.91 7.07 7.87
C ARG A 180 16.95 8.16 7.59
N VAL A 181 17.14 9.07 8.53
CA VAL A 181 18.16 10.13 8.49
C VAL A 181 19.01 9.98 9.75
N GLY A 182 20.21 9.40 9.60
CA GLY A 182 21.06 9.07 10.74
C GLY A 182 20.40 8.11 11.74
N ASP A 183 20.11 8.63 12.93
CA ASP A 183 19.52 7.92 14.07
C ASP A 183 18.02 8.16 14.26
N HIS A 184 17.38 8.92 13.37
CA HIS A 184 15.95 9.21 13.43
C HIS A 184 15.26 8.99 12.09
N TYR A 185 13.94 9.18 12.10
CA TYR A 185 13.09 9.07 10.93
C TYR A 185 12.51 10.43 10.59
N GLU A 186 12.56 10.77 9.32
CA GLU A 186 11.92 11.97 8.80
C GLU A 186 10.75 11.57 7.91
N PRO A 187 9.56 12.15 8.12
CA PRO A 187 8.50 12.04 7.13
C PRO A 187 8.96 12.77 5.88
N VAL A 188 8.86 12.10 4.74
CA VAL A 188 8.95 12.72 3.43
C VAL A 188 7.53 13.11 3.09
N PRO A 189 7.14 14.39 3.25
CA PRO A 189 5.84 14.82 2.77
C PRO A 189 5.77 14.50 1.27
N PRO A 190 4.56 14.28 0.72
CA PRO A 190 4.43 14.21 -0.72
C PRO A 190 4.97 15.55 -1.20
N SER A 191 6.11 15.54 -1.90
CA SER A 191 6.77 16.77 -2.31
C SER A 191 5.73 17.68 -2.94
N VAL A 192 5.79 18.97 -2.67
CA VAL A 192 5.05 19.99 -3.41
C VAL A 192 5.53 19.90 -4.86
N ALA A 193 5.06 18.90 -5.61
CA ALA A 193 5.46 18.62 -6.98
C ALA A 193 4.77 19.59 -7.95
N HIS A 194 4.14 20.66 -7.45
CA HIS A 194 3.29 21.58 -8.23
C HIS A 194 3.30 23.03 -7.72
N ALA A 195 4.44 23.58 -7.28
CA ALA A 195 4.59 25.04 -7.20
C ALA A 195 5.15 25.67 -8.50
N ALA A 196 5.38 24.90 -9.57
CA ALA A 196 5.98 25.39 -10.81
C ALA A 196 5.29 24.96 -12.12
N ALA A 197 4.11 24.34 -12.09
CA ALA A 197 3.32 24.05 -13.28
C ALA A 197 2.04 24.91 -13.31
N ASN A 198 2.21 26.19 -13.64
CA ASN A 198 1.14 27.00 -14.19
C ASN A 198 0.75 26.41 -15.56
N THR A 199 -0.39 25.74 -15.63
CA THR A 199 -1.43 25.90 -16.66
C THR A 199 -2.55 24.90 -16.42
N THR A 200 -3.74 25.45 -16.16
CA THR A 200 -5.10 24.91 -16.25
C THR A 200 -5.25 23.49 -16.84
N GLU A 201 -5.28 22.46 -15.99
CA GLU A 201 -6.08 21.25 -16.21
C GLU A 201 -6.23 20.48 -14.89
N HIS A 202 -7.49 20.17 -14.50
CA HIS A 202 -7.80 19.33 -13.35
C HIS A 202 -7.44 17.87 -13.66
N ALA A 203 -6.17 17.51 -13.53
CA ALA A 203 -5.75 16.12 -13.40
C ALA A 203 -5.67 15.78 -11.91
N ALA A 204 -6.38 14.72 -11.49
CA ALA A 204 -6.19 14.12 -10.17
C ALA A 204 -4.72 13.70 -10.03
N ALA A 205 -3.99 14.38 -9.16
CA ALA A 205 -2.60 14.03 -8.84
C ALA A 205 -2.59 12.71 -8.08
N ASN A 206 -2.40 11.60 -8.78
CA ASN A 206 -2.10 10.32 -8.18
C ASN A 206 -0.66 10.35 -7.70
N THR A 207 -0.44 10.58 -6.40
CA THR A 207 0.87 10.37 -5.78
C THR A 207 1.16 8.87 -5.80
N PHE A 208 2.16 8.47 -6.60
CA PHE A 208 2.66 7.11 -6.61
C PHE A 208 3.65 6.94 -5.45
N SER A 209 3.31 6.12 -4.46
CA SER A 209 4.26 5.70 -3.44
C SER A 209 5.35 4.84 -4.10
N CYS A 210 6.56 5.40 -4.21
CA CYS A 210 7.75 4.72 -4.67
C CYS A 210 8.69 4.60 -3.47
N VAL A 211 8.97 3.37 -3.04
CA VAL A 211 10.01 3.10 -2.03
C VAL A 211 11.00 2.15 -2.66
N MET A 212 12.19 2.64 -3.00
CA MET A 212 13.29 1.76 -3.40
C MET A 212 14.62 2.24 -2.82
N ARG A 213 15.23 1.32 -2.08
CA ARG A 213 16.53 1.48 -1.42
C ARG A 213 17.65 1.41 -2.47
N THR A 214 18.54 2.40 -2.46
CA THR A 214 19.87 2.29 -3.05
C THR A 214 20.86 2.08 -1.91
N SER A 215 21.69 1.05 -1.98
CA SER A 215 22.94 1.04 -1.21
C SER A 215 23.96 0.20 -1.97
N SER A 216 25.00 0.87 -2.46
CA SER A 216 26.23 0.23 -2.94
C SER A 216 27.16 -0.18 -1.81
N ASP A 217 26.90 0.18 -0.55
CA ASP A 217 27.79 -0.17 0.55
C ASP A 217 26.98 -0.45 1.82
N HIS A 218 27.00 -1.72 2.24
CA HIS A 218 27.11 -2.26 3.61
C HIS A 218 26.71 -3.74 3.54
N GLN A 219 27.65 -4.60 3.92
CA GLN A 219 27.53 -6.05 3.89
C GLN A 219 26.36 -6.52 4.78
N ILE A 220 25.30 -7.04 4.16
CA ILE A 220 24.45 -8.07 4.74
C ILE A 220 24.55 -9.29 3.81
N VAL A 221 25.04 -10.38 4.38
CA VAL A 221 25.31 -11.66 3.74
C VAL A 221 23.97 -12.32 3.34
N ASN A 222 23.87 -12.64 2.05
CA ASN A 222 22.95 -13.59 1.41
C ASN A 222 21.45 -13.49 1.72
N VAL A 223 20.75 -12.67 0.94
CA VAL A 223 19.53 -13.11 0.26
C VAL A 223 19.58 -12.55 -1.16
N ARG A 224 19.31 -13.39 -2.17
CA ARG A 224 19.42 -13.00 -3.59
C ARG A 224 18.58 -11.73 -3.83
N PRO A 225 19.15 -10.65 -4.39
CA PRO A 225 18.35 -9.50 -4.78
C PRO A 225 17.48 -9.94 -5.96
N ILE A 226 16.21 -10.26 -5.69
CA ILE A 226 15.20 -10.25 -6.74
C ILE A 226 14.96 -8.76 -7.00
N ALA A 227 15.35 -8.28 -8.19
CA ALA A 227 15.03 -7.03 -8.90
C ALA A 227 14.61 -5.74 -8.12
N ARG A 228 14.85 -4.57 -8.71
CA ARG A 228 14.23 -3.31 -8.24
C ARG A 228 12.77 -3.31 -8.66
N PHE A 229 11.83 -3.18 -7.71
CA PHE A 229 10.39 -3.28 -7.95
C PHE A 229 9.66 -1.95 -7.80
N ARG A 230 8.83 -1.62 -8.79
CA ARG A 230 7.78 -0.60 -8.72
C ARG A 230 6.43 -1.30 -8.69
N ILE A 231 5.56 -0.92 -7.75
CA ILE A 231 4.20 -1.44 -7.69
C ILE A 231 3.27 -0.32 -8.15
N VAL A 232 2.35 -0.65 -9.04
CA VAL A 232 1.39 0.29 -9.60
C VAL A 232 -0.01 -0.27 -9.37
N ALA A 233 -0.90 0.52 -8.78
CA ALA A 233 -2.32 0.21 -8.75
C ALA A 233 -2.95 0.68 -10.07
N SER A 234 -3.73 -0.18 -10.73
CA SER A 234 -4.44 0.21 -11.94
C SER A 234 -5.84 -0.40 -12.00
N ARG A 235 -6.76 0.28 -12.69
CA ARG A 235 -8.11 -0.24 -12.95
C ARG A 235 -8.06 -1.15 -14.17
N ASN A 236 -8.60 -2.35 -14.03
CA ASN A 236 -8.87 -3.22 -15.18
C ASN A 236 -9.80 -2.49 -16.17
N ARG A 237 -9.33 -2.26 -17.40
CA ARG A 237 -10.23 -1.87 -18.50
C ARG A 237 -10.90 -3.14 -19.01
N PRO A 238 -12.24 -3.22 -19.08
CA PRO A 238 -12.89 -4.35 -19.73
C PRO A 238 -12.38 -4.46 -21.17
N ALA A 239 -12.12 -5.69 -21.62
CA ALA A 239 -11.85 -5.97 -23.02
C ALA A 239 -13.08 -5.55 -23.85
N VAL A 240 -12.86 -4.74 -24.88
CA VAL A 240 -13.88 -4.28 -25.84
C VAL A 240 -14.21 -5.40 -26.81
#